data_AF-A0A1I6SWI0-F1
#
_entry.id   AF-A0A1I6SWI0-F1
#
_cell.length_a   1.000
_cell.length_b   1.000
_cell.length_c   1.000
_cell.angle_alpha   90.00
_cell.angle_beta   90.00
_cell.angle_gamma   90.00
#
_symmetry.space_group_name_H-M   'P 1'
#
loop_
_entity.id
_entity.type
_entity.pdbx_description
1 polymer ?
#
loop_
_entity_poly.entity_id
_entity_poly.type
_entity_poly.pdbx_seq_one_letter_code
_entity_poly.pdbx_strand_id
1 'polypeptide(L)' 'MTKNNFAKDEPLFLKIIYWIGIICIFIHLFDLKIFDNKFDKIFAIIGYSGMFLFLIRMYIFSKRNGIY' A
#
# COMPACT_ATOMS: atom_id res chain seq x y z
N MET A 1 -24.23 12.70 -10.06
CA MET A 1 -23.59 12.36 -8.77
C MET A 1 -22.67 11.17 -9.00
N THR A 2 -21.47 11.41 -9.52
CA THR A 2 -20.52 10.34 -9.83
C THR A 2 -19.92 9.82 -8.54
N LYS A 3 -20.12 8.52 -8.28
CA LYS A 3 -19.48 7.79 -7.17
C LYS A 3 -17.96 7.82 -7.37
N ASN A 4 -17.29 8.85 -6.86
CA ASN A 4 -15.83 8.98 -6.86
C ASN A 4 -15.25 7.86 -5.98
N ASN A 5 -14.99 6.71 -6.57
CA ASN A 5 -14.47 5.54 -5.87
C ASN A 5 -12.96 5.49 -6.14
N PHE A 6 -12.16 5.86 -5.13
CA PHE A 6 -10.70 5.74 -5.18
C PHE A 6 -10.26 4.37 -5.74
N ALA A 7 -10.88 3.30 -5.23
CA ALA A 7 -10.59 1.93 -5.68
C ALA A 7 -10.96 1.63 -7.14
N LYS A 8 -11.83 2.40 -7.79
CA LYS A 8 -12.16 2.23 -9.22
C LYS A 8 -11.25 3.06 -10.12
N ASP A 9 -10.93 4.28 -9.70
CA ASP A 9 -10.13 5.24 -10.47
C ASP A 9 -8.62 4.98 -10.37
N GLU A 10 -8.19 4.22 -9.37
CA GLU A 10 -6.78 3.88 -9.19
C GLU A 10 -6.30 2.89 -10.28
N PRO A 11 -5.11 3.10 -10.87
CA PRO A 11 -4.49 2.18 -11.83
C PRO A 11 -4.31 0.77 -11.26
N LEU A 12 -4.53 -0.26 -12.11
CA LEU A 12 -4.40 -1.67 -11.72
C LEU A 12 -3.02 -2.00 -11.16
N PHE A 13 -1.96 -1.47 -11.77
CA PHE A 13 -0.58 -1.68 -11.33
C PHE A 13 -0.33 -1.20 -9.89
N LEU A 14 -0.90 -0.04 -9.52
CA LEU A 14 -0.78 0.48 -8.15
C LEU A 14 -1.54 -0.36 -7.14
N LYS A 15 -2.72 -0.87 -7.50
CA LYS A 15 -3.46 -1.81 -6.64
C LYS A 15 -2.61 -3.04 -6.32
N ILE A 16 -1.92 -3.60 -7.32
CA ILE A 16 -1.04 -4.75 -7.13
C ILE A 16 0.10 -4.40 -6.15
N ILE A 17 0.73 -3.23 -6.31
CA ILE A 17 1.77 -2.77 -5.37
C ILE A 17 1.23 -2.66 -3.93
N TYR A 18 0.01 -2.13 -3.75
CA TYR A 18 -0.60 -2.04 -2.42
C TYR A 18 -0.84 -3.41 -1.80
N TRP A 19 -1.33 -4.38 -2.59
CA TRP A 19 -1.49 -5.76 -2.14
C TRP A 19 -0.15 -6.40 -1.76
N ILE A 20 0.90 -6.20 -2.56
CA ILE A 20 2.26 -6.69 -2.26
C ILE A 20 2.76 -6.08 -0.95
N GLY A 21 2.59 -4.76 -0.77
CA GLY A 21 2.99 -4.06 0.45
C GLY A 21 2.28 -4.60 1.69
N ILE A 22 0.97 -4.83 1.60
CA ILE A 22 0.17 -5.44 2.68
C ILE A 22 0.69 -6.84 3.04
N ILE A 23 0.95 -7.68 2.04
CA ILE A 23 1.50 -9.03 2.25
C ILE A 23 2.87 -8.96 2.94
N CYS A 24 3.74 -8.06 2.50
CA CYS A 24 5.07 -7.87 3.11
C CYS A 24 4.98 -7.44 4.58
N ILE A 25 4.02 -6.57 4.93
CA ILE A 25 3.78 -6.16 6.31
C ILE A 25 3.27 -7.33 7.15
N PHE A 26 2.36 -8.15 6.62
CA PHE A 26 1.88 -9.32 7.35
C PHE A 26 3.00 -10.33 7.61
N ILE A 27 3.87 -10.59 6.62
CA ILE A 27 5.04 -11.46 6.80
C ILE A 27 5.94 -10.92 7.92
N HIS A 28 6.20 -9.61 7.92
CA HIS A 28 7.02 -8.97 8.95
C HIS A 28 6.36 -8.99 10.35
N LEU A 29 5.06 -8.71 10.46
CA LEU A 29 4.33 -8.62 11.73
C LEU A 29 4.17 -9.98 12.43
N PHE A 30 3.98 -11.04 11.66
CA PHE A 30 3.82 -12.39 12.22
C PHE A 30 5.16 -13.04 12.58
N ASP A 31 6.29 -12.32 12.47
CA ASP A 31 7.66 -12.84 12.58
C ASP A 31 7.78 -14.19 11.88
N LEU A 32 7.15 -14.27 10.69
CA LEU A 32 7.22 -15.44 9.85
C LEU A 32 8.66 -15.45 9.33
N LYS A 33 9.55 -16.09 10.08
CA LYS A 33 10.97 -16.36 9.78
C LYS A 33 11.13 -17.29 8.56
N ILE A 34 10.37 -17.01 7.51
CA ILE A 34 10.40 -17.65 6.21
C ILE A 34 11.66 -17.19 5.46
N PHE A 35 12.17 -15.99 5.78
CA PHE A 35 13.34 -15.41 5.13
C PHE A 35 14.39 -14.97 6.15
N ASP A 36 15.65 -14.92 5.68
CA ASP A 36 16.81 -14.54 6.48
C ASP A 36 16.69 -13.09 7.00
N ASN A 37 17.37 -12.75 8.10
CA ASN A 37 17.27 -11.45 8.81
C ASN A 37 17.43 -10.21 7.90
N LYS A 38 18.14 -10.36 6.78
CA LYS A 38 18.36 -9.31 5.79
C LYS A 38 17.13 -9.07 4.90
N PHE A 39 16.41 -10.12 4.55
CA PHE A 39 15.19 -10.05 3.75
C PHE A 39 14.02 -9.51 4.56
N ASP A 40 13.93 -9.81 5.85
CA ASP A 40 12.90 -9.23 6.73
C ASP A 40 12.93 -7.70 6.75
N LYS A 41 14.14 -7.12 6.82
CA LYS A 41 14.30 -5.65 6.73
C LYS A 41 13.84 -5.11 5.38
N ILE A 42 14.09 -5.84 4.29
CA ILE A 42 13.67 -5.46 2.95
C ILE A 42 12.15 -5.52 2.82
N PHE A 43 11.52 -6.58 3.33
CA PHE A 43 10.05 -6.70 3.34
C PHE A 43 9.39 -5.61 4.17
N ALA A 44 9.98 -5.24 5.32
CA ALA A 44 9.51 -4.11 6.09
C ALA A 44 9.58 -2.81 5.27
N ILE A 45 10.72 -2.52 4.62
CA ILE A 45 10.89 -1.32 3.79
C ILE A 45 9.87 -1.29 2.64
N ILE A 46 9.68 -2.41 1.93
CA ILE A 46 8.73 -2.52 0.82
C ILE A 46 7.30 -2.33 1.34
N GLY A 47 6.98 -2.96 2.46
CA GLY A 47 5.68 -2.87 3.12
C GLY A 47 5.32 -1.44 3.51
N TYR A 48 6.18 -0.80 4.29
CA TYR A 48 5.98 0.58 4.73
C TYR A 48 5.96 1.57 3.55
N SER A 49 6.81 1.37 2.54
CA SER A 49 6.81 2.21 1.33
C SER A 49 5.51 2.06 0.53
N GLY A 50 5.00 0.83 0.40
CA GLY A 50 3.72 0.55 -0.26
C GLY A 50 2.53 1.19 0.47
N MET A 51 2.50 1.11 1.81
CA MET A 51 1.50 1.79 2.62
C MET A 51 1.60 3.31 2.53
N PHE A 52 2.81 3.87 2.57
CA PHE A 52 3.02 5.30 2.44
C PHE A 52 2.53 5.84 1.09
N LEU A 53 2.84 5.12 0.00
CA LEU A 53 2.39 5.48 -1.33
C LEU A 53 0.86 5.40 -1.46
N PHE A 54 0.24 4.38 -0.87
CA PHE A 54 -1.22 4.28 -0.78
C PHE A 54 -1.85 5.50 -0.07
N LEU A 55 -1.30 5.88 1.09
CA LEU A 55 -1.81 7.02 1.87
C LEU A 55 -1.67 8.35 1.12
N ILE A 56 -0.52 8.60 0.48
CA ILE A 56 -0.33 9.80 -0.34
C ILE A 56 -1.35 9.83 -1.49
N ARG A 57 -1.54 8.72 -2.19
CA ARG A 57 -2.46 8.65 -3.32
C ARG A 57 -3.90 8.86 -2.88
N MET A 58 -4.28 8.27 -1.75
CA MET A 58 -5.59 8.48 -1.13
C MET A 58 -5.80 9.95 -0.76
N TYR A 59 -4.79 10.61 -0.16
CA TYR A 59 -4.84 12.02 0.18
C TYR A 59 -5.00 12.91 -1.07
N ILE A 60 -4.20 12.68 -2.12
CA ILE A 60 -4.29 13.42 -3.38
C ILE A 60 -5.68 13.26 -4.02
N PHE A 61 -6.22 12.03 -4.05
CA PHE A 61 -7.55 11.76 -4.58
C PHE A 61 -8.64 12.48 -3.77
N SER A 62 -8.52 12.47 -2.44
CA SER A 62 -9.45 13.12 -1.53
C SER A 62 -9.48 14.65 -1.75
N LYS A 63 -8.30 15.26 -1.84
CA LYS A 63 -8.13 16.69 -2.13
C LYS A 63 -8.66 17.07 -3.52
N ARG A 64 -8.38 16.24 -4.54
CA ARG A 64 -8.87 16.49 -5.92
C ARG A 64 -10.40 16.44 -6.02
N ASN A 65 -11.04 15.64 -5.18
CA ASN A 65 -12.49 15.48 -5.16
C ASN A 65 -13.21 16.38 -4.15
N GLY A 66 -12.48 17.28 -3.46
CA GLY A 66 -13.06 18.23 -2.50
C GLY A 66 -13.71 17.56 -1.29
N ILE A 67 -13.25 16.36 -0.90
CA ILE A 67 -13.71 15.67 0.32
C ILE A 67 -13.02 16.28 1.55
N TYR A 68 -11.88 16.96 1.34
CA TYR A 68 -11.10 17.73 2.30
C TYR A 68 -10.66 19.05 1.66
#